data_AF-A0A967KB98-F1
#
_entry.id   AF-A0A967KB98-F1
#
_cell.length_a   1.000
_cell.length_b   1.000
_cell.length_c   1.000
_cell.angle_alpha   90.00
_cell.angle_beta   90.00
_cell.angle_gamma   90.00
#
_symmetry.space_group_name_H-M   'P 1'
#
loop_
_entity.id
_entity.type
_entity.pdbx_description
1 polymer ?
#
loop_
_entity_poly.entity_id
_entity_poly.type
_entity_poly.pdbx_seq_one_letter_code
_entity_poly.pdbx_strand_id
1 'polypeptide(L)'
;LGLPDYYRTITGPGPSQRHWNLGCFGLMAGGSWGCGTGSKLNGFGPVQLSPLSRRTLGWLEPIEVSRAENEEFVLEPSLASGDALFVSLGPGSPESFHIEYRTRTGFDEDLPAGGVLVYHHDAFDPRRTLRPEPGEIPPWPYHLVEADGDDALRKLEAEGGNRGVAGDVFSAEGSEASLDASTVPSTRTHSGEPSTLSIHSIRVEGGVARVRLTVGSDLVAVDRSVPPTWDVLLDYEGSFGVGGGAAPFDARVGGADGPLPAGVEVAVQADRVILRGKPLQAGEFPVIVTVEDDKGALLYETLALTIQDQHLTDPELMEGLVEGEGALSDLQLRYLDLSGNGDGGFDVGDLRAYLQRTR
;
A
#
# COMPACT_ATOMS: atom_id res chain seq x y z
N LEU A 1 -12.09 -3.98 -35.48
CA LEU A 1 -10.72 -4.14 -34.96
C LEU A 1 -10.55 -5.36 -34.04
N GLY A 2 -11.61 -6.16 -33.80
CA GLY A 2 -11.47 -7.43 -33.06
C GLY A 2 -11.41 -7.29 -31.53
N LEU A 3 -11.75 -6.11 -31.00
CA LEU A 3 -11.81 -5.88 -29.56
C LEU A 3 -13.13 -6.42 -28.96
N PRO A 4 -13.08 -6.99 -27.75
CA PRO A 4 -14.24 -7.46 -27.00
C PRO A 4 -15.05 -6.31 -26.37
N ASP A 5 -16.28 -6.59 -25.95
CA ASP A 5 -17.01 -5.74 -25.01
C ASP A 5 -16.54 -6.02 -23.57
N TYR A 6 -16.19 -4.99 -22.79
CA TYR A 6 -15.91 -5.10 -21.35
C TYR A 6 -17.08 -4.60 -20.49
N TYR A 7 -18.29 -4.92 -20.93
CA TYR A 7 -19.52 -4.77 -20.16
C TYR A 7 -20.37 -6.01 -20.40
N ARG A 8 -21.35 -6.23 -19.52
CA ARG A 8 -22.25 -7.37 -19.64
C ARG A 8 -23.71 -6.99 -19.41
N THR A 9 -24.56 -7.48 -20.29
CA THR A 9 -26.02 -7.45 -20.15
C THR A 9 -26.47 -8.52 -19.14
N ILE A 10 -27.25 -8.13 -18.12
CA ILE A 10 -27.73 -9.06 -17.07
C ILE A 10 -29.21 -9.37 -17.24
N THR A 11 -30.09 -8.37 -17.11
CA THR A 11 -31.55 -8.57 -17.11
C THR A 11 -32.27 -8.00 -18.34
N GLY A 12 -31.56 -7.25 -19.18
CA GLY A 12 -32.11 -6.66 -20.40
C GLY A 12 -31.16 -5.67 -21.07
N PRO A 13 -31.52 -5.15 -22.25
CA PRO A 13 -30.59 -4.39 -23.10
C PRO A 13 -30.30 -2.97 -22.58
N GLY A 14 -31.07 -2.47 -21.61
CA GLY A 14 -30.94 -1.12 -21.08
C GLY A 14 -29.66 -0.91 -20.28
N PRO A 15 -29.16 0.34 -20.16
CA PRO A 15 -27.95 0.65 -19.42
C PRO A 15 -28.06 0.35 -17.91
N SER A 16 -29.26 0.44 -17.35
CA SER A 16 -29.56 0.13 -15.94
C SER A 16 -29.50 -1.36 -15.60
N GLN A 17 -29.41 -2.21 -16.62
CA GLN A 17 -29.48 -3.67 -16.53
C GLN A 17 -28.15 -4.34 -16.88
N ARG A 18 -27.05 -3.58 -16.77
CA ARG A 18 -25.70 -3.99 -17.15
C ARG A 18 -24.73 -3.89 -15.99
N HIS A 19 -23.74 -4.77 -16.01
CA HIS A 19 -22.48 -4.58 -15.30
C HIS A 19 -21.48 -3.91 -16.24
N TRP A 20 -20.75 -2.92 -15.74
CA TRP A 20 -19.86 -2.08 -16.51
C TRP A 20 -18.40 -2.32 -16.12
N ASN A 21 -17.82 -3.46 -16.45
CA ASN A 21 -16.54 -3.89 -15.89
C ASN A 21 -15.39 -2.88 -15.94
N LEU A 22 -15.35 -2.01 -16.95
CA LEU A 22 -14.42 -0.85 -17.00
C LEU A 22 -15.13 0.50 -16.88
N GLY A 23 -16.46 0.53 -16.81
CA GLY A 23 -17.22 1.74 -16.65
C GLY A 23 -16.91 2.78 -17.73
N CYS A 24 -16.76 3.99 -17.24
CA CYS A 24 -16.37 5.17 -17.97
C CYS A 24 -14.88 5.23 -18.28
N PHE A 25 -14.10 4.27 -17.79
CA PHE A 25 -12.66 4.24 -17.94
C PHE A 25 -12.19 3.33 -19.08
N GLY A 26 -13.11 2.89 -19.94
CA GLY A 26 -12.78 2.14 -21.15
C GLY A 26 -13.81 2.32 -22.25
N LEU A 27 -13.35 2.65 -23.47
CA LEU A 27 -14.20 2.81 -24.65
C LEU A 27 -15.09 1.58 -24.93
N MET A 28 -14.51 0.39 -24.80
CA MET A 28 -15.19 -0.88 -25.02
C MET A 28 -16.14 -1.28 -23.86
N ALA A 29 -16.40 -0.36 -22.93
CA ALA A 29 -17.36 -0.50 -21.84
C ALA A 29 -18.39 0.64 -21.88
N GLY A 30 -18.60 1.32 -20.76
CA GLY A 30 -19.48 2.48 -20.66
C GLY A 30 -18.93 3.72 -21.38
N GLY A 31 -17.63 3.78 -21.65
CA GLY A 31 -16.97 4.96 -22.24
C GLY A 31 -17.45 5.39 -23.63
N SER A 32 -18.07 4.49 -24.40
CA SER A 32 -18.61 4.79 -25.74
C SER A 32 -19.83 5.70 -25.76
N TRP A 33 -20.52 5.85 -24.62
CA TRP A 33 -21.74 6.65 -24.49
C TRP A 33 -21.51 7.98 -23.75
N GLY A 34 -20.24 8.40 -23.64
CA GLY A 34 -19.81 9.54 -22.85
C GLY A 34 -19.86 9.33 -21.36
N CYS A 35 -19.12 10.16 -20.64
CA CYS A 35 -18.90 10.08 -19.21
C CYS A 35 -19.22 11.42 -18.52
N GLY A 36 -19.29 11.44 -17.19
CA GLY A 36 -19.55 12.67 -16.43
C GLY A 36 -21.02 12.96 -16.08
N THR A 37 -21.23 14.17 -15.56
CA THR A 37 -22.48 14.63 -14.93
C THR A 37 -23.31 15.48 -15.90
N GLY A 38 -23.98 14.85 -16.86
CA GLY A 38 -24.78 15.55 -17.87
C GLY A 38 -25.83 14.66 -18.56
N SER A 39 -26.70 15.28 -19.36
CA SER A 39 -27.73 14.55 -20.14
C SER A 39 -27.06 13.71 -21.24
N LYS A 40 -27.02 12.39 -21.04
CA LYS A 40 -26.38 11.38 -21.89
C LYS A 40 -27.02 11.21 -23.28
N LEU A 41 -28.01 12.04 -23.63
CA LEU A 41 -28.79 11.98 -24.88
C LEU A 41 -28.23 12.85 -26.01
N ASN A 42 -27.30 13.77 -25.71
CA ASN A 42 -26.63 14.60 -26.71
C ASN A 42 -25.19 14.11 -26.82
N GLY A 43 -24.91 13.28 -27.83
CA GLY A 43 -23.67 12.52 -28.03
C GLY A 43 -22.41 13.19 -27.47
N PHE A 44 -21.89 12.62 -26.38
CA PHE A 44 -20.61 13.00 -25.78
C PHE A 44 -19.46 12.26 -26.46
N GLY A 45 -18.25 12.83 -26.34
CA GLY A 45 -17.03 12.24 -26.86
C GLY A 45 -16.73 10.88 -26.21
N PRO A 46 -16.26 9.89 -27.00
CA PRO A 46 -15.80 8.63 -26.43
C PRO A 46 -14.55 8.85 -25.58
N VAL A 47 -14.41 8.09 -24.51
CA VAL A 47 -13.16 8.01 -23.73
C VAL A 47 -12.11 7.16 -24.46
N GLN A 48 -10.86 7.22 -24.02
CA GLN A 48 -9.80 6.36 -24.58
C GLN A 48 -10.07 4.86 -24.37
N LEU A 49 -9.44 4.05 -25.24
CA LEU A 49 -9.31 2.61 -25.07
C LEU A 49 -8.48 2.29 -23.81
N SER A 50 -8.81 1.18 -23.15
CA SER A 50 -8.00 0.64 -22.04
C SER A 50 -6.59 0.26 -22.50
N PRO A 51 -5.61 0.11 -21.58
CA PRO A 51 -4.26 -0.32 -21.91
C PRO A 51 -4.28 -1.66 -22.64
N LEU A 52 -5.08 -2.63 -22.16
CA LEU A 52 -5.18 -3.94 -22.81
C LEU A 52 -5.67 -3.82 -24.26
N SER A 53 -6.69 -3.00 -24.52
CA SER A 53 -7.17 -2.77 -25.89
C SER A 53 -6.12 -2.11 -26.78
N ARG A 54 -5.42 -1.09 -26.27
CA ARG A 54 -4.36 -0.41 -27.03
C ARG A 54 -3.21 -1.39 -27.34
N ARG A 55 -2.83 -2.26 -26.39
CA ARG A 55 -1.87 -3.35 -26.61
C ARG A 55 -2.35 -4.33 -27.67
N THR A 56 -3.60 -4.79 -27.59
CA THR A 56 -4.18 -5.74 -28.56
C THR A 56 -4.15 -5.19 -30.00
N LEU A 57 -4.31 -3.87 -30.16
CA LEU A 57 -4.25 -3.22 -31.47
C LEU A 57 -2.83 -2.88 -31.94
N GLY A 58 -1.81 -3.07 -31.09
CA GLY A 58 -0.44 -2.63 -31.36
C GLY A 58 -0.26 -1.11 -31.31
N TRP A 59 -1.13 -0.40 -30.59
CA TRP A 59 -1.10 1.07 -30.42
C TRP A 59 -0.39 1.49 -29.12
N LEU A 60 0.02 0.52 -28.32
CA LEU A 60 0.69 0.66 -27.05
C LEU A 60 1.80 -0.39 -26.98
N GLU A 61 3.02 0.03 -26.68
CA GLU A 61 4.08 -0.85 -26.20
C GLU A 61 4.11 -0.72 -24.66
N PRO A 62 3.72 -1.76 -23.91
CA PRO A 62 3.61 -1.67 -22.46
C PRO A 62 4.99 -1.74 -21.77
N ILE A 63 5.08 -1.13 -20.59
CA ILE A 63 6.19 -1.35 -19.68
C ILE A 63 5.91 -2.65 -18.92
N GLU A 64 6.54 -3.75 -19.35
CA GLU A 64 6.36 -5.07 -18.74
C GLU A 64 7.13 -5.19 -17.42
N VAL A 65 6.43 -5.54 -16.34
CA VAL A 65 7.00 -5.72 -15.00
C VAL A 65 6.72 -7.15 -14.53
N SER A 66 7.76 -7.98 -14.46
CA SER A 66 7.66 -9.36 -13.97
C SER A 66 8.36 -9.60 -12.64
N ARG A 67 9.21 -8.66 -12.21
CA ARG A 67 9.89 -8.61 -10.92
C ARG A 67 10.21 -7.16 -10.61
N ALA A 68 10.04 -6.76 -9.35
CA ALA A 68 10.40 -5.43 -8.86
C ALA A 68 10.62 -5.51 -7.35
N GLU A 69 11.61 -4.78 -6.85
CA GLU A 69 11.94 -4.75 -5.42
C GLU A 69 11.90 -3.30 -4.95
N ASN A 70 10.75 -2.85 -4.43
CA ASN A 70 10.51 -1.47 -4.02
C ASN A 70 10.85 -0.42 -5.10
N GLU A 71 10.54 -0.76 -6.35
CA GLU A 71 10.92 0.03 -7.53
C GLU A 71 9.86 1.09 -7.83
N GLU A 72 10.30 2.29 -8.22
CA GLU A 72 9.41 3.39 -8.60
C GLU A 72 9.35 3.55 -10.11
N PHE A 73 8.14 3.49 -10.66
CA PHE A 73 7.82 3.73 -12.05
C PHE A 73 7.16 5.10 -12.19
N VAL A 74 7.57 5.88 -13.19
CA VAL A 74 6.98 7.18 -13.52
C VAL A 74 6.18 7.05 -14.80
N LEU A 75 4.90 7.45 -14.77
CA LEU A 75 4.00 7.40 -15.92
C LEU A 75 3.54 8.82 -16.27
N GLU A 76 3.74 9.21 -17.52
CA GLU A 76 3.10 10.41 -18.08
C GLU A 76 1.64 10.13 -18.43
N PRO A 77 0.80 11.17 -18.64
CA PRO A 77 -0.58 10.99 -19.08
C PRO A 77 -0.68 10.10 -20.32
N SER A 78 -1.44 9.02 -20.23
CA SER A 78 -1.44 7.95 -21.22
C SER A 78 -1.97 8.37 -22.61
N LEU A 79 -2.70 9.48 -22.69
CA LEU A 79 -3.09 10.10 -23.97
C LEU A 79 -1.88 10.67 -24.73
N ALA A 80 -0.91 11.22 -24.00
CA ALA A 80 0.23 11.94 -24.54
C ALA A 80 1.44 11.03 -24.76
N SER A 81 1.76 10.18 -23.79
CA SER A 81 2.94 9.29 -23.86
C SER A 81 2.61 7.88 -24.36
N GLY A 82 1.38 7.43 -24.09
CA GLY A 82 1.04 6.03 -24.21
C GLY A 82 1.43 5.20 -22.98
N ASP A 83 2.02 5.74 -21.92
CA ASP A 83 2.54 4.90 -20.83
C ASP A 83 1.47 4.02 -20.17
N ALA A 84 1.83 2.77 -19.92
CA ALA A 84 1.08 1.84 -19.08
C ALA A 84 2.00 0.73 -18.57
N LEU A 85 1.89 0.40 -17.28
CA LEU A 85 2.55 -0.77 -16.69
C LEU A 85 1.70 -2.01 -16.91
N PHE A 86 2.35 -3.12 -17.25
CA PHE A 86 1.75 -4.45 -17.28
C PHE A 86 2.50 -5.32 -16.29
N VAL A 87 1.90 -5.48 -15.12
CA VAL A 87 2.50 -6.12 -13.96
C VAL A 87 2.02 -7.57 -13.90
N SER A 88 2.90 -8.51 -14.23
CA SER A 88 2.59 -9.95 -14.18
C SER A 88 2.73 -10.47 -12.75
N LEU A 89 1.80 -11.32 -12.29
CA LEU A 89 1.85 -11.92 -10.94
C LEU A 89 2.88 -13.04 -10.76
N GLY A 90 3.83 -13.15 -11.69
CA GLY A 90 4.90 -14.14 -11.72
C GLY A 90 5.22 -14.61 -13.14
N PRO A 91 6.35 -15.30 -13.34
CA PRO A 91 6.74 -15.82 -14.65
C PRO A 91 5.66 -16.75 -15.23
N GLY A 92 5.11 -16.38 -16.40
CA GLY A 92 4.08 -17.16 -17.09
C GLY A 92 2.70 -17.15 -16.43
N SER A 93 2.48 -16.30 -15.42
CA SER A 93 1.14 -16.08 -14.86
C SER A 93 0.20 -15.55 -15.96
N PRO A 94 -1.00 -16.12 -16.12
CA PRO A 94 -2.03 -15.53 -16.98
C PRO A 94 -2.72 -14.32 -16.33
N GLU A 95 -2.52 -14.13 -15.02
CA GLU A 95 -3.04 -12.99 -14.27
C GLU A 95 -2.02 -11.85 -14.17
N SER A 96 -2.51 -10.63 -14.33
CA SER A 96 -1.74 -9.40 -14.39
C SER A 96 -2.57 -8.18 -13.97
N PHE A 97 -1.88 -7.14 -13.49
CA PHE A 97 -2.46 -5.83 -13.24
C PHE A 97 -1.93 -4.82 -14.24
N HIS A 98 -2.81 -4.02 -14.85
CA HIS A 98 -2.42 -2.96 -15.76
C HIS A 98 -2.65 -1.60 -15.10
N ILE A 99 -1.65 -0.71 -15.15
CA ILE A 99 -1.70 0.58 -14.46
C ILE A 99 -1.42 1.68 -15.48
N GLU A 100 -2.27 2.69 -15.53
CA GLU A 100 -2.06 3.88 -16.37
C GLU A 100 -2.46 5.16 -15.63
N TYR A 101 -1.90 6.28 -16.04
CA TYR A 101 -2.30 7.59 -15.55
C TYR A 101 -3.10 8.34 -16.63
N ARG A 102 -4.30 8.81 -16.29
CA ARG A 102 -5.18 9.52 -17.23
C ARG A 102 -5.57 10.88 -16.69
N THR A 103 -5.67 11.85 -17.59
CA THR A 103 -6.11 13.21 -17.27
C THR A 103 -7.37 13.55 -18.05
N ARG A 104 -8.15 14.51 -17.55
CA ARG A 104 -9.39 14.97 -18.20
C ARG A 104 -9.09 15.86 -19.41
N THR A 105 -8.49 15.29 -20.44
CA THR A 105 -8.07 15.98 -21.66
C THR A 105 -8.39 15.14 -22.90
N GLY A 106 -8.64 15.81 -24.03
CA GLY A 106 -8.96 15.13 -25.30
C GLY A 106 -10.17 14.22 -25.17
N PHE A 107 -10.01 12.93 -25.54
CA PHE A 107 -11.07 11.92 -25.41
C PHE A 107 -11.57 11.75 -23.96
N ASP A 108 -10.75 12.10 -22.98
CA ASP A 108 -11.03 11.87 -21.56
C ASP A 108 -11.55 13.10 -20.82
N GLU A 109 -11.86 14.19 -21.52
CA GLU A 109 -12.40 15.44 -20.94
C GLU A 109 -13.57 15.18 -19.96
N ASP A 110 -14.39 14.19 -20.30
CA ASP A 110 -15.60 13.80 -19.58
C ASP A 110 -15.41 12.65 -18.58
N LEU A 111 -14.18 12.20 -18.30
CA LEU A 111 -13.97 11.19 -17.24
C LEU A 111 -14.50 11.68 -15.88
N PRO A 112 -15.04 10.78 -15.03
CA PRO A 112 -15.49 11.14 -13.68
C PRO A 112 -14.40 11.84 -12.85
N ALA A 113 -13.15 11.38 -12.97
CA ALA A 113 -11.95 12.03 -12.45
C ALA A 113 -10.72 11.66 -13.30
N GLY A 114 -9.69 12.49 -13.22
CA GLY A 114 -8.35 12.15 -13.71
C GLY A 114 -7.50 11.61 -12.56
N GLY A 115 -6.59 10.70 -12.87
CA GLY A 115 -5.73 10.03 -11.89
C GLY A 115 -5.24 8.68 -12.38
N VAL A 116 -4.70 7.89 -11.44
CA VAL A 116 -4.18 6.54 -11.72
C VAL A 116 -5.31 5.52 -11.67
N LEU A 117 -5.40 4.72 -12.73
CA LEU A 117 -6.32 3.60 -12.85
C LEU A 117 -5.57 2.29 -12.78
N VAL A 118 -6.17 1.31 -12.09
CA VAL A 118 -5.64 -0.04 -11.97
C VAL A 118 -6.69 -1.01 -12.52
N TYR A 119 -6.26 -1.86 -13.45
CA TYR A 119 -7.09 -2.90 -14.05
C TYR A 119 -6.56 -4.26 -13.66
N HIS A 120 -7.43 -5.22 -13.35
CA HIS A 120 -7.06 -6.61 -13.13
C HIS A 120 -7.46 -7.44 -14.35
N HIS A 121 -6.50 -8.17 -14.90
CA HIS A 121 -6.63 -9.03 -16.06
C HIS A 121 -6.27 -10.48 -15.72
N ASP A 122 -7.15 -11.42 -16.05
CA ASP A 122 -6.94 -12.86 -15.94
C ASP A 122 -7.17 -13.53 -17.30
N ALA A 123 -6.09 -14.06 -17.88
CA ALA A 123 -6.09 -14.77 -19.15
C ALA A 123 -6.20 -16.31 -19.01
N PHE A 124 -6.53 -16.86 -17.82
CA PHE A 124 -6.39 -18.28 -17.48
C PHE A 124 -7.23 -19.25 -18.34
N ASP A 125 -8.24 -18.78 -19.08
CA ASP A 125 -8.95 -19.62 -20.05
C ASP A 125 -8.83 -19.09 -21.49
N PRO A 126 -8.08 -19.76 -22.38
CA PRO A 126 -8.05 -19.42 -23.81
C PRO A 126 -9.40 -19.62 -24.53
N ARG A 127 -10.43 -20.18 -23.85
CA ARG A 127 -11.82 -20.24 -24.31
C ARG A 127 -12.71 -19.17 -23.67
N ARG A 128 -12.29 -18.51 -22.57
CA ARG A 128 -12.99 -17.34 -22.05
C ARG A 128 -12.77 -16.22 -23.05
N THR A 129 -13.85 -15.77 -23.66
CA THR A 129 -13.83 -14.54 -24.41
C THR A 129 -13.53 -13.41 -23.43
N LEU A 130 -12.70 -12.43 -23.84
CA LEU A 130 -12.52 -11.19 -23.07
C LEU A 130 -13.86 -10.43 -22.84
N ARG A 131 -14.91 -10.85 -23.55
CA ARG A 131 -16.31 -10.52 -23.29
C ARG A 131 -16.88 -11.39 -22.18
N PRO A 132 -17.33 -10.82 -21.05
CA PRO A 132 -18.01 -11.58 -19.99
C PRO A 132 -19.33 -12.15 -20.49
N GLU A 133 -19.57 -13.44 -20.27
CA GLU A 133 -20.77 -14.13 -20.75
C GLU A 133 -21.90 -14.15 -19.70
N PRO A 134 -23.17 -14.23 -20.12
CA PRO A 134 -24.29 -14.49 -19.21
C PRO A 134 -24.09 -15.77 -18.39
N GLY A 135 -24.08 -15.66 -17.06
CA GLY A 135 -23.90 -16.75 -16.09
C GLY A 135 -22.53 -16.79 -15.42
N GLU A 136 -21.54 -16.03 -15.93
CA GLU A 136 -20.23 -15.91 -15.28
C GLU A 136 -20.37 -15.15 -13.95
N ILE A 137 -19.77 -15.69 -12.88
CA ILE A 137 -19.74 -15.06 -11.56
C ILE A 137 -18.42 -14.27 -11.47
N PRO A 138 -18.41 -13.02 -10.96
CA PRO A 138 -17.18 -12.27 -10.72
C PRO A 138 -16.15 -13.06 -9.89
N PRO A 139 -14.84 -12.76 -10.03
CA PRO A 139 -14.27 -11.70 -10.87
C PRO A 139 -14.39 -11.94 -12.38
N TRP A 140 -14.25 -10.90 -13.19
CA TRP A 140 -14.28 -11.03 -14.66
C TRP A 140 -12.87 -11.00 -15.26
N PRO A 141 -12.68 -11.55 -16.47
CA PRO A 141 -11.35 -11.64 -17.10
C PRO A 141 -10.63 -10.31 -17.27
N TYR A 142 -11.36 -9.20 -17.43
CA TYR A 142 -10.77 -7.87 -17.42
C TYR A 142 -11.72 -6.85 -16.80
N HIS A 143 -11.26 -6.15 -15.76
CA HIS A 143 -12.08 -5.21 -15.02
C HIS A 143 -11.25 -4.11 -14.33
N LEU A 144 -11.89 -2.99 -14.02
CA LEU A 144 -11.30 -1.94 -13.21
C LEU A 144 -11.33 -2.35 -11.74
N VAL A 145 -10.21 -2.17 -11.05
CA VAL A 145 -10.16 -2.23 -9.60
C VAL A 145 -10.66 -0.86 -9.09
N GLU A 146 -11.87 -0.81 -8.55
CA GLU A 146 -12.48 0.44 -8.04
C GLU A 146 -11.79 0.85 -6.74
N ALA A 147 -11.12 2.00 -6.73
CA ALA A 147 -10.29 2.42 -5.61
C ALA A 147 -11.04 2.62 -4.29
N ASP A 148 -12.34 2.92 -4.33
CA ASP A 148 -13.20 3.01 -3.15
C ASP A 148 -13.72 1.66 -2.64
N GLY A 149 -13.49 0.58 -3.39
CA GLY A 149 -13.81 -0.79 -3.00
C GLY A 149 -15.32 -1.08 -2.91
N ASP A 150 -16.17 -0.25 -3.50
CA ASP A 150 -17.62 -0.41 -3.39
C ASP A 150 -18.23 -1.40 -4.41
N ASP A 151 -17.42 -1.86 -5.37
CA ASP A 151 -17.78 -2.77 -6.47
C ASP A 151 -19.00 -2.30 -7.31
N ALA A 152 -19.27 -1.00 -7.40
CA ALA A 152 -20.47 -0.47 -8.04
C ALA A 152 -20.51 -0.69 -9.57
N LEU A 153 -19.37 -0.79 -10.24
CA LEU A 153 -19.30 -1.20 -11.65
C LEU A 153 -19.80 -2.64 -11.86
N ARG A 154 -19.91 -3.43 -10.79
CA ARG A 154 -20.38 -4.83 -10.79
C ARG A 154 -21.77 -5.05 -10.27
N LYS A 155 -22.52 -3.96 -10.06
CA LYS A 155 -23.90 -3.97 -9.61
C LYS A 155 -24.82 -3.46 -10.72
N LEU A 156 -26.08 -3.89 -10.68
CA LEU A 156 -27.13 -3.24 -11.47
C LEU A 156 -27.45 -1.87 -10.89
N GLU A 157 -28.02 -0.96 -11.68
CA GLU A 157 -28.39 0.38 -11.19
C GLU A 157 -29.37 0.31 -10.01
N ALA A 158 -30.30 -0.65 -10.05
CA ALA A 158 -31.24 -0.90 -8.95
C ALA A 158 -30.58 -1.39 -7.65
N GLU A 159 -29.34 -1.88 -7.73
CA GLU A 159 -28.52 -2.35 -6.62
C GLU A 159 -27.51 -1.28 -6.15
N GLY A 160 -27.60 -0.07 -6.69
CA GLY A 160 -26.65 1.02 -6.45
C GLY A 160 -25.47 1.07 -7.42
N GLY A 161 -25.50 0.25 -8.47
CA GLY A 161 -24.46 0.25 -9.50
C GLY A 161 -24.41 1.54 -10.30
N ASN A 162 -23.22 1.87 -10.77
CA ASN A 162 -22.97 3.09 -11.53
C ASN A 162 -22.08 2.79 -12.75
N ARG A 163 -21.73 3.82 -13.52
CA ARG A 163 -20.90 3.71 -14.74
C ARG A 163 -19.46 4.16 -14.52
N GLY A 164 -19.08 4.45 -13.30
CA GLY A 164 -17.81 5.01 -12.91
C GLY A 164 -18.01 6.34 -12.18
N VAL A 165 -17.35 6.49 -11.05
CA VAL A 165 -17.35 7.70 -10.23
C VAL A 165 -15.92 8.17 -9.95
N ALA A 166 -15.76 9.36 -9.36
CA ALA A 166 -14.44 9.87 -9.00
C ALA A 166 -13.73 9.01 -7.94
N GLY A 167 -14.50 8.29 -7.11
CA GLY A 167 -13.99 7.36 -6.10
C GLY A 167 -13.27 6.13 -6.65
N ASP A 168 -13.48 5.78 -7.92
CA ASP A 168 -12.87 4.60 -8.53
C ASP A 168 -11.38 4.79 -8.88
N VAL A 169 -10.87 6.02 -8.79
CA VAL A 169 -9.52 6.41 -9.20
C VAL A 169 -8.59 6.42 -7.98
N PHE A 170 -7.49 5.66 -8.04
CA PHE A 170 -6.61 5.45 -6.88
C PHE A 170 -5.92 6.71 -6.39
N SER A 171 -5.42 7.55 -7.30
CA SER A 171 -4.72 8.77 -6.91
C SER A 171 -4.97 9.85 -7.94
N ALA A 172 -5.44 11.00 -7.46
CA ALA A 172 -5.51 12.26 -8.19
C ALA A 172 -4.34 13.16 -7.77
N GLU A 173 -4.17 14.31 -8.44
CA GLU A 173 -3.09 15.26 -8.12
C GLU A 173 -3.10 15.61 -6.62
N GLY A 174 -1.97 15.39 -5.94
CA GLY A 174 -1.80 15.67 -4.52
C GLY A 174 -2.40 14.64 -3.55
N SER A 175 -2.85 13.48 -4.03
CA SER A 175 -3.29 12.37 -3.18
C SER A 175 -2.39 11.15 -3.29
N GLU A 176 -2.41 10.31 -2.26
CA GLU A 176 -1.66 9.06 -2.21
C GLU A 176 -2.58 7.89 -1.88
N ALA A 177 -2.34 6.74 -2.51
CA ALA A 177 -2.99 5.47 -2.20
C ALA A 177 -1.97 4.32 -2.21
N SER A 178 -2.33 3.22 -1.56
CA SER A 178 -1.62 1.94 -1.63
C SER A 178 -2.61 0.83 -1.97
N LEU A 179 -2.11 -0.29 -2.47
CA LEU A 179 -2.93 -1.43 -2.88
C LEU A 179 -2.11 -2.73 -2.72
N ASP A 180 -2.58 -3.66 -1.90
CA ASP A 180 -1.95 -4.95 -1.69
C ASP A 180 -3.01 -6.05 -1.47
N ALA A 181 -2.59 -7.26 -1.09
CA ALA A 181 -3.51 -8.39 -0.92
C ALA A 181 -4.43 -8.27 0.32
N SER A 182 -4.22 -7.30 1.19
CA SER A 182 -4.94 -7.08 2.45
C SER A 182 -5.85 -5.85 2.42
N THR A 183 -5.65 -4.93 1.48
CA THR A 183 -6.48 -3.73 1.33
C THR A 183 -7.88 -4.05 0.77
N VAL A 184 -8.78 -3.07 0.81
CA VAL A 184 -10.07 -3.11 0.08
C VAL A 184 -10.15 -1.84 -0.77
N PRO A 185 -10.09 -1.93 -2.13
CA PRO A 185 -9.90 -3.16 -2.94
C PRO A 185 -8.52 -3.81 -2.73
N SER A 186 -8.28 -5.02 -3.28
CA SER A 186 -7.03 -5.77 -3.09
C SER A 186 -6.33 -6.17 -4.40
N THR A 187 -5.05 -6.53 -4.33
CA THR A 187 -4.29 -7.18 -5.42
C THR A 187 -4.45 -8.69 -5.47
N ARG A 188 -5.38 -9.30 -4.73
CA ARG A 188 -5.56 -10.76 -4.72
C ARG A 188 -5.80 -11.31 -6.12
N THR A 189 -5.37 -12.55 -6.33
CA THR A 189 -5.63 -13.30 -7.56
C THR A 189 -7.13 -13.46 -7.79
N HIS A 190 -7.53 -13.88 -8.98
CA HIS A 190 -8.94 -14.15 -9.27
C HIS A 190 -9.55 -15.19 -8.33
N SER A 191 -8.74 -16.16 -7.86
CA SER A 191 -9.17 -17.18 -6.89
C SER A 191 -9.26 -16.67 -5.44
N GLY A 192 -8.90 -15.41 -5.19
CA GLY A 192 -8.88 -14.80 -3.85
C GLY A 192 -7.60 -15.07 -3.06
N GLU A 193 -6.59 -15.70 -3.66
CA GLU A 193 -5.30 -15.93 -3.01
C GLU A 193 -4.47 -14.64 -2.98
N PRO A 194 -3.61 -14.43 -1.96
CA PRO A 194 -2.64 -13.35 -1.99
C PRO A 194 -1.76 -13.43 -3.25
N SER A 195 -1.58 -12.30 -3.94
CA SER A 195 -0.70 -12.22 -5.10
C SER A 195 0.72 -11.78 -4.73
N THR A 196 1.63 -11.83 -5.70
CA THR A 196 3.02 -11.37 -5.56
C THR A 196 3.18 -9.86 -5.74
N LEU A 197 2.10 -9.12 -5.98
CA LEU A 197 2.10 -7.68 -6.20
C LEU A 197 1.68 -6.93 -4.94
N SER A 198 2.57 -6.07 -4.46
CA SER A 198 2.27 -5.02 -3.48
C SER A 198 2.58 -3.65 -4.11
N ILE A 199 1.59 -2.77 -4.15
CA ILE A 199 1.75 -1.37 -4.58
C ILE A 199 1.80 -0.51 -3.32
N HIS A 200 3.02 -0.08 -2.99
CA HIS A 200 3.36 0.62 -1.77
C HIS A 200 2.88 2.07 -1.78
N SER A 201 3.01 2.73 -2.93
CA SER A 201 2.45 4.07 -3.13
C SER A 201 2.07 4.32 -4.58
N ILE A 202 0.96 5.02 -4.75
CA ILE A 202 0.46 5.59 -5.99
C ILE A 202 0.25 7.07 -5.71
N ARG A 203 1.09 7.92 -6.29
CA ARG A 203 1.03 9.38 -6.13
C ARG A 203 0.99 10.06 -7.48
N VAL A 204 0.30 11.19 -7.56
CA VAL A 204 0.35 12.06 -8.73
C VAL A 204 0.88 13.42 -8.28
N GLU A 205 2.03 13.80 -8.82
CA GLU A 205 2.73 15.04 -8.46
C GLU A 205 3.42 15.64 -9.68
N GLY A 206 3.14 16.92 -9.95
CA GLY A 206 3.78 17.62 -11.06
C GLY A 206 3.30 17.13 -12.43
N GLY A 207 2.07 16.62 -12.50
CA GLY A 207 1.45 16.14 -13.74
C GLY A 207 1.97 14.78 -14.23
N VAL A 208 2.65 14.02 -13.38
CA VAL A 208 3.05 12.63 -13.64
C VAL A 208 2.62 11.73 -12.48
N ALA A 209 2.31 10.47 -12.77
CA ALA A 209 2.08 9.48 -11.74
C ALA A 209 3.39 8.78 -11.35
N ARG A 210 3.57 8.53 -10.06
CA ARG A 210 4.65 7.75 -9.46
C ARG A 210 4.04 6.55 -8.78
N VAL A 211 4.40 5.36 -9.25
CA VAL A 211 3.91 4.08 -8.74
C VAL A 211 5.09 3.32 -8.17
N ARG A 212 5.13 3.13 -6.85
CA ARG A 212 6.15 2.33 -6.19
C ARG A 212 5.58 0.95 -5.85
N LEU A 213 6.25 -0.11 -6.31
CA LEU A 213 5.73 -1.47 -6.15
C LEU A 213 6.83 -2.51 -5.91
N THR A 214 6.43 -3.65 -5.37
CA THR A 214 7.19 -4.89 -5.31
C THR A 214 6.42 -5.97 -6.04
N VAL A 215 7.13 -6.74 -6.87
CA VAL A 215 6.61 -7.92 -7.57
C VAL A 215 7.58 -9.06 -7.32
N GLY A 216 7.17 -10.04 -6.54
CA GLY A 216 8.00 -11.20 -6.24
C GLY A 216 7.41 -12.10 -5.17
N SER A 217 7.82 -13.37 -5.18
CA SER A 217 7.58 -14.29 -4.07
C SER A 217 8.53 -14.09 -2.90
N ASP A 218 9.66 -13.42 -3.14
CA ASP A 218 10.65 -13.14 -2.10
C ASP A 218 10.11 -12.04 -1.18
N LEU A 219 10.23 -12.24 0.13
CA LEU A 219 9.90 -11.22 1.12
C LEU A 219 10.95 -10.10 1.09
N VAL A 220 10.48 -8.86 1.03
CA VAL A 220 11.34 -7.66 1.01
C VAL A 220 10.80 -6.61 1.96
N ALA A 221 11.64 -6.04 2.81
CA ALA A 221 11.28 -4.87 3.63
C ALA A 221 11.29 -3.59 2.78
N VAL A 222 10.22 -2.80 2.88
CA VAL A 222 9.96 -1.58 2.10
C VAL A 222 9.48 -0.45 3.02
N ASP A 223 9.38 0.78 2.49
CA ASP A 223 8.78 1.94 3.18
C ASP A 223 9.17 2.12 4.65
N ARG A 224 10.48 2.04 4.91
CA ARG A 224 11.04 2.21 6.25
C ARG A 224 10.78 3.64 6.73
N SER A 225 10.08 3.72 7.85
CA SER A 225 9.75 4.92 8.61
C SER A 225 10.17 4.73 10.07
N VAL A 226 11.38 4.21 10.28
CA VAL A 226 11.95 4.01 11.61
C VAL A 226 12.94 5.14 11.86
N PRO A 227 12.66 6.07 12.80
CA PRO A 227 13.63 7.11 13.14
C PRO A 227 14.93 6.47 13.67
N PRO A 228 16.10 6.93 13.22
CA PRO A 228 17.38 6.36 13.65
C PRO A 228 17.68 6.62 15.14
N THR A 229 17.08 7.67 15.71
CA THR A 229 17.29 8.12 17.07
C THR A 229 15.97 8.28 17.81
N TRP A 230 15.84 7.59 18.94
CA TRP A 230 14.71 7.72 19.88
C TRP A 230 15.25 8.28 21.20
N ASP A 231 14.41 8.89 22.01
CA ASP A 231 14.71 9.27 23.40
C ASP A 231 14.08 8.27 24.36
N VAL A 232 14.76 7.97 25.47
CA VAL A 232 14.13 7.22 26.56
C VAL A 232 12.87 7.93 27.08
N LEU A 233 11.92 7.14 27.57
CA LEU A 233 10.69 7.58 28.23
C LEU A 233 9.65 8.30 27.36
N LEU A 234 9.95 8.56 26.09
CA LEU A 234 9.00 9.10 25.13
C LEU A 234 8.36 7.99 24.31
N ASP A 235 7.10 8.22 23.91
CA ASP A 235 6.41 7.34 22.96
C ASP A 235 7.04 7.48 21.58
N TYR A 236 7.48 6.35 21.04
CA TYR A 236 7.98 6.25 19.68
C TYR A 236 7.21 5.22 18.89
N GLU A 237 7.11 5.48 17.58
CA GLU A 237 6.61 4.56 16.59
C GLU A 237 7.52 4.61 15.37
N GLY A 238 7.94 3.45 14.90
CA GLY A 238 8.58 3.27 13.62
C GLY A 238 7.95 2.09 12.90
N SER A 239 7.94 2.12 11.57
CA SER A 239 7.38 1.00 10.81
C SER A 239 8.16 0.72 9.53
N PHE A 240 8.00 -0.48 9.00
CA PHE A 240 8.36 -0.79 7.62
C PHE A 240 7.26 -1.68 7.01
N GLY A 241 7.04 -1.56 5.71
CA GLY A 241 6.16 -2.45 4.97
C GLY A 241 6.87 -3.73 4.55
N VAL A 242 6.10 -4.77 4.27
CA VAL A 242 6.56 -6.06 3.77
C VAL A 242 5.98 -6.24 2.36
N GLY A 243 6.86 -6.24 1.37
CA GLY A 243 6.51 -6.52 -0.02
C GLY A 243 6.78 -7.97 -0.39
N GLY A 244 5.97 -8.52 -1.30
CA GLY A 244 6.10 -9.90 -1.77
C GLY A 244 5.66 -10.93 -0.72
N GLY A 245 6.08 -12.18 -0.90
CA GLY A 245 5.68 -13.30 -0.03
C GLY A 245 4.18 -13.63 -0.09
N ALA A 246 3.70 -14.44 0.86
CA ALA A 246 2.30 -14.77 1.02
C ALA A 246 1.78 -14.38 2.41
N ALA A 247 0.85 -13.41 2.46
CA ALA A 247 0.17 -13.04 3.69
C ALA A 247 -0.70 -14.20 4.25
N PRO A 248 -0.99 -14.25 5.57
CA PRO A 248 -0.57 -13.30 6.61
C PRO A 248 0.92 -13.38 6.94
N PHE A 249 1.47 -12.29 7.47
CA PHE A 249 2.84 -12.24 7.96
C PHE A 249 2.86 -12.30 9.49
N ASP A 250 3.86 -12.97 10.04
CA ASP A 250 4.20 -12.93 11.46
C ASP A 250 5.56 -12.25 11.63
N ALA A 251 5.74 -11.49 12.70
CA ALA A 251 7.01 -10.84 12.98
C ALA A 251 7.46 -11.12 14.42
N ARG A 252 8.72 -11.50 14.55
CA ARG A 252 9.36 -11.75 15.83
C ARG A 252 10.65 -10.95 15.98
N VAL A 253 10.96 -10.67 17.24
CA VAL A 253 12.14 -9.92 17.72
C VAL A 253 12.56 -10.53 19.05
N GLY A 254 13.85 -10.43 19.38
CA GLY A 254 14.40 -10.99 20.61
C GLY A 254 15.05 -12.37 20.43
N GLY A 255 15.82 -12.80 21.43
CA GLY A 255 16.48 -14.10 21.42
C GLY A 255 17.63 -14.20 20.42
N ALA A 256 17.53 -15.11 19.44
CA ALA A 256 18.53 -15.29 18.39
C ALA A 256 18.61 -14.08 17.42
N ASP A 257 17.57 -13.25 17.40
CA ASP A 257 17.41 -12.10 16.49
C ASP A 257 17.93 -10.78 17.13
N GLY A 258 18.57 -10.85 18.30
CA GLY A 258 19.08 -9.67 19.02
C GLY A 258 18.05 -9.04 19.98
N PRO A 259 18.50 -8.32 21.04
CA PRO A 259 17.61 -7.80 22.07
C PRO A 259 16.83 -6.57 21.58
N LEU A 260 15.51 -6.60 21.79
CA LEU A 260 14.68 -5.41 21.66
C LEU A 260 14.91 -4.48 22.87
N PRO A 261 14.97 -3.14 22.69
CA PRO A 261 15.08 -2.24 23.83
C PRO A 261 13.91 -2.45 24.80
N ALA A 262 14.19 -2.41 26.11
CA ALA A 262 13.15 -2.56 27.12
C ALA A 262 12.05 -1.50 26.93
N GLY A 263 10.78 -1.94 26.92
CA GLY A 263 9.62 -1.06 26.75
C GLY A 263 9.21 -0.79 25.29
N VAL A 264 9.92 -1.38 24.32
CA VAL A 264 9.51 -1.42 22.91
C VAL A 264 8.84 -2.78 22.63
N GLU A 265 7.84 -2.79 21.75
CA GLU A 265 7.15 -3.98 21.24
C GLU A 265 7.10 -3.96 19.71
N VAL A 266 6.89 -5.14 19.12
CA VAL A 266 6.62 -5.30 17.68
C VAL A 266 5.21 -5.83 17.49
N ALA A 267 4.51 -5.25 16.52
CA ALA A 267 3.23 -5.72 16.04
C ALA A 267 3.24 -5.81 14.51
N VAL A 268 2.45 -6.74 13.97
CA VAL A 268 2.15 -6.80 12.54
C VAL A 268 0.71 -6.35 12.34
N GLN A 269 0.51 -5.41 11.42
CA GLN A 269 -0.80 -5.00 10.96
C GLN A 269 -0.82 -5.14 9.44
N ALA A 270 -1.53 -6.16 8.96
CA ALA A 270 -1.56 -6.53 7.56
C ALA A 270 -0.15 -6.81 7.01
N ASP A 271 0.37 -5.96 6.13
CA ASP A 271 1.70 -6.03 5.53
C ASP A 271 2.71 -5.10 6.21
N ARG A 272 2.33 -4.36 7.25
CA ARG A 272 3.24 -3.47 7.98
C ARG A 272 3.69 -4.06 9.30
N VAL A 273 4.99 -3.98 9.53
CA VAL A 273 5.61 -4.27 10.82
C VAL A 273 5.84 -2.96 11.54
N ILE A 274 5.31 -2.84 12.75
CA ILE A 274 5.32 -1.64 13.58
C ILE A 274 6.13 -1.91 14.84
N LEU A 275 7.18 -1.13 15.06
CA LEU A 275 7.92 -1.04 16.30
C LEU A 275 7.38 0.15 17.08
N ARG A 276 6.85 -0.06 18.28
CA ARG A 276 6.33 1.04 19.10
C ARG A 276 6.61 0.85 20.58
N GLY A 277 6.58 1.93 21.34
CA GLY A 277 6.63 1.88 22.80
C GLY A 277 7.46 3.00 23.40
N LYS A 278 7.76 2.84 24.70
CA LYS A 278 8.56 3.78 25.49
C LYS A 278 9.86 3.12 25.89
N PRO A 279 10.99 3.45 25.24
CA PRO A 279 12.26 2.87 25.62
C PRO A 279 12.62 3.22 27.07
N LEU A 280 13.04 2.20 27.82
CA LEU A 280 13.43 2.32 29.23
C LEU A 280 14.95 2.21 29.43
N GLN A 281 15.71 2.11 28.34
CA GLN A 281 17.16 1.96 28.37
C GLN A 281 17.79 2.72 27.20
N ALA A 282 18.76 3.56 27.49
CA ALA A 282 19.57 4.24 26.47
C ALA A 282 20.69 3.33 25.96
N GLY A 283 21.15 3.59 24.74
CA GLY A 283 22.21 2.84 24.09
C GLY A 283 21.93 2.55 22.62
N GLU A 284 22.82 1.76 22.01
CA GLU A 284 22.66 1.28 20.64
C GLU A 284 22.14 -0.16 20.66
N PHE A 285 21.04 -0.39 19.95
CA PHE A 285 20.39 -1.68 19.86
C PHE A 285 20.34 -2.11 18.39
N PRO A 286 21.16 -3.10 17.97
CA PRO A 286 21.01 -3.73 16.67
C PRO A 286 19.84 -4.70 16.74
N VAL A 287 18.66 -4.24 16.34
CA VAL A 287 17.43 -5.04 16.35
C VAL A 287 17.32 -5.77 15.02
N ILE A 288 17.20 -7.10 15.05
CA ILE A 288 16.84 -7.88 13.87
C ILE A 288 15.38 -8.26 14.02
N VAL A 289 14.57 -7.86 13.06
CA VAL A 289 13.18 -8.26 12.95
C VAL A 289 13.09 -9.39 11.94
N THR A 290 12.67 -10.56 12.39
CA THR A 290 12.42 -11.71 11.52
C THR A 290 10.95 -11.73 11.16
N VAL A 291 10.64 -11.57 9.87
CA VAL A 291 9.30 -11.68 9.31
C VAL A 291 9.17 -13.04 8.63
N GLU A 292 8.09 -13.77 8.91
CA GLU A 292 7.74 -15.05 8.30
C GLU A 292 6.42 -14.93 7.55
N ASP A 293 6.34 -15.48 6.34
CA ASP A 293 5.10 -15.53 5.57
C ASP A 293 4.34 -16.86 5.79
N ASP A 294 3.11 -16.97 5.26
CA ASP A 294 2.27 -18.16 5.40
C ASP A 294 2.87 -19.43 4.75
N LYS A 295 3.88 -19.27 3.88
CA LYS A 295 4.58 -20.36 3.21
C LYS A 295 5.94 -20.68 3.86
N GLY A 296 6.28 -20.02 4.97
CA GLY A 296 7.52 -20.20 5.72
C GLY A 296 8.75 -19.52 5.10
N ALA A 297 8.56 -18.59 4.16
CA ALA A 297 9.64 -17.70 3.71
C ALA A 297 10.02 -16.75 4.85
N LEU A 298 11.32 -16.42 4.95
CA LEU A 298 11.85 -15.56 6.01
C LEU A 298 12.51 -14.32 5.43
N LEU A 299 12.22 -13.17 6.04
CA LEU A 299 12.90 -11.89 5.83
C LEU A 299 13.55 -11.47 7.14
N TYR A 300 14.81 -11.07 7.07
CA TYR A 300 15.55 -10.53 8.19
C TYR A 300 15.82 -9.05 7.94
N GLU A 301 15.15 -8.18 8.67
CA GLU A 301 15.35 -6.73 8.58
C GLU A 301 16.19 -6.27 9.78
N THR A 302 17.33 -5.63 9.51
CA THR A 302 18.20 -5.10 10.57
C THR A 302 17.96 -3.61 10.75
N LEU A 303 17.53 -3.22 11.95
CA LEU A 303 17.29 -1.85 12.35
C LEU A 303 18.35 -1.43 13.38
N ALA A 304 19.05 -0.34 13.11
CA ALA A 304 19.96 0.28 14.06
C ALA A 304 19.19 1.33 14.87
N LEU A 305 18.74 0.97 16.07
CA LEU A 305 18.05 1.88 16.96
C LEU A 305 19.05 2.50 17.94
N THR A 306 19.22 3.82 17.88
CA THR A 306 19.96 4.57 18.90
C THR A 306 18.96 5.21 19.85
N ILE A 307 19.00 4.84 21.13
CA ILE A 307 18.17 5.45 22.16
C ILE A 307 19.03 6.41 22.98
N GLN A 308 18.71 7.69 22.92
CA GLN A 308 19.37 8.76 23.62
C GLN A 308 18.91 8.81 25.08
N ASP A 309 19.86 9.10 25.96
CA ASP A 309 19.56 9.37 27.36
C ASP A 309 18.67 10.61 27.48
N GLN A 310 17.80 10.60 28.48
CA GLN A 310 17.04 11.79 28.81
C GLN A 310 17.99 12.87 29.29
N HIS A 311 17.84 14.10 28.79
CA HIS A 311 18.57 15.24 29.31
C HIS A 311 17.96 15.69 30.65
N LEU A 312 18.64 15.37 31.76
CA LEU A 312 18.28 15.80 33.11
C LEU A 312 19.32 16.82 33.59
N THR A 313 18.84 17.89 34.21
CA THR A 313 19.71 18.95 34.72
C THR A 313 20.31 18.57 36.08
N ASP A 314 21.50 19.09 36.38
CA ASP A 314 22.13 18.89 37.69
C ASP A 314 21.21 19.24 38.88
N PRO A 315 20.40 20.33 38.85
CA PRO A 315 19.41 20.60 39.90
C PRO A 315 18.34 19.51 40.07
N GLU A 316 17.74 19.02 38.97
CA GLU A 316 16.71 17.97 39.04
C GLU A 316 17.25 16.67 39.64
N LEU A 317 18.47 16.29 39.22
CA LEU A 317 19.17 15.11 39.73
C LEU A 317 19.49 15.23 41.23
N MET A 318 19.92 16.41 41.69
CA MET A 318 20.27 16.63 43.10
C MET A 318 19.02 16.73 43.99
N GLU A 319 17.96 17.37 43.50
CA GLU A 319 16.68 17.47 44.21
C GLU A 319 16.02 16.08 44.37
N GLY A 320 16.05 15.26 43.30
CA GLY A 320 15.58 13.87 43.35
C GLY A 320 16.34 12.99 44.35
N LEU A 321 17.61 13.27 44.61
CA LEU A 321 18.43 12.53 45.57
C LEU A 321 18.22 12.98 47.02
N VAL A 322 17.89 14.25 47.26
CA VAL A 322 17.86 14.86 48.60
C VAL A 322 16.45 14.96 49.19
N GLU A 323 15.45 15.37 48.40
CA GLU A 323 14.12 15.75 48.93
C GLU A 323 12.99 14.77 48.56
N GLY A 324 13.23 13.82 47.66
CA GLY A 324 12.36 12.67 47.43
C GLY A 324 11.01 12.93 46.75
N GLU A 325 10.54 14.18 46.60
CA GLU A 325 9.30 14.49 45.86
C GLU A 325 9.41 15.78 45.03
N GLY A 326 9.08 15.70 43.73
CA GLY A 326 8.66 16.85 42.91
C GLY A 326 9.44 17.10 41.62
N ALA A 327 10.76 16.90 41.61
CA ALA A 327 11.60 17.25 40.45
C ALA A 327 11.69 16.15 39.38
N LEU A 328 11.66 14.88 39.79
CA LEU A 328 11.69 13.72 38.90
C LEU A 328 10.38 12.94 39.05
N SER A 329 9.79 12.55 37.92
CA SER A 329 8.64 11.65 37.88
C SER A 329 9.04 10.23 38.29
N ASP A 330 8.06 9.43 38.74
CA ASP A 330 8.26 8.01 39.08
C ASP A 330 8.92 7.22 37.94
N LEU A 331 8.59 7.56 36.69
CA LEU A 331 9.17 6.93 35.50
C LEU A 331 10.66 7.28 35.34
N GLN A 332 11.05 8.52 35.65
CA GLN A 332 12.43 8.98 35.60
C GLN A 332 13.26 8.36 36.73
N LEU A 333 12.72 8.31 37.94
CA LEU A 333 13.36 7.64 39.07
C LEU A 333 13.59 6.15 38.77
N ARG A 334 12.58 5.48 38.23
CA ARG A 334 12.68 4.08 37.82
C ARG A 334 13.69 3.87 36.69
N TYR A 335 13.76 4.79 35.73
CA TYR A 335 14.77 4.74 34.68
C TYR A 335 16.19 4.93 35.21
N LEU A 336 16.39 5.89 36.13
CA LEU A 336 17.70 6.13 36.75
C LEU A 336 18.19 4.89 37.51
N ASP A 337 17.35 4.32 38.38
CA ASP A 337 17.60 3.07 39.11
C ASP A 337 17.92 1.90 38.15
N LEU A 338 17.05 1.64 37.16
CA LEU A 338 17.25 0.56 36.17
C LEU A 338 18.54 0.74 35.34
N SER A 339 18.91 1.99 35.05
CA SER A 339 20.11 2.33 34.30
C SER A 339 21.38 2.35 35.14
N GLY A 340 21.25 2.21 36.46
CA GLY A 340 22.31 2.23 37.45
C GLY A 340 22.50 0.86 38.10
N ASN A 341 22.13 0.74 39.37
CA ASN A 341 22.37 -0.48 40.16
C ASN A 341 21.12 -1.40 40.29
N GLY A 342 19.92 -0.89 39.99
CA GLY A 342 18.66 -1.64 39.97
C GLY A 342 18.20 -2.15 41.35
N ASP A 343 18.53 -1.45 42.44
CA ASP A 343 18.18 -1.85 43.81
C ASP A 343 16.80 -1.38 44.28
N GLY A 344 16.07 -0.66 43.42
CA GLY A 344 14.68 -0.26 43.63
C GLY A 344 14.49 1.16 44.13
N GLY A 345 15.55 1.98 44.14
CA GLY A 345 15.49 3.40 44.46
C GLY A 345 16.53 4.19 43.69
N PHE A 346 16.35 5.51 43.60
CA PHE A 346 17.37 6.39 43.01
C PHE A 346 18.42 6.77 44.06
N ASP A 347 19.67 6.39 43.83
CA ASP A 347 20.78 6.65 44.75
C ASP A 347 22.03 7.27 44.11
N VAL A 348 23.10 7.42 44.91
CA VAL A 348 24.36 8.02 44.46
C VAL A 348 25.06 7.16 43.39
N GLY A 349 24.87 5.85 43.44
CA GLY A 349 25.35 4.91 42.45
C GLY A 349 24.71 5.15 41.08
N ASP A 350 23.39 5.33 41.05
CA ASP A 350 22.64 5.61 39.82
C ASP A 350 22.99 6.98 39.24
N LEU A 351 23.09 8.00 40.10
CA LEU A 351 23.53 9.33 39.69
C LEU A 351 24.92 9.29 39.06
N ARG A 352 25.85 8.56 39.68
CA ARG A 352 27.21 8.39 39.13
C ARG A 352 27.17 7.68 37.78
N ALA A 353 26.36 6.64 37.63
CA ALA A 353 26.20 5.90 36.38
C ALA A 353 25.63 6.78 35.27
N TYR A 354 24.60 7.58 35.57
CA TYR A 354 24.03 8.56 34.65
C TYR A 354 25.07 9.59 34.19
N LEU A 355 25.75 10.25 35.13
CA LEU A 355 26.73 11.29 34.78
C LEU A 355 27.95 10.76 34.02
N GLN A 356 28.30 9.48 34.16
CA GLN A 356 29.40 8.87 33.41
C GLN A 356 29.06 8.62 31.94
N ARG A 357 27.78 8.41 31.60
CA ARG A 357 27.34 8.14 30.23
C ARG A 357 26.86 9.39 29.48
N THR A 358 26.38 10.42 30.19
CA THR A 358 25.79 11.62 29.58
C THR A 358 26.72 12.84 29.52
N ARG A 359 27.97 12.74 30.00
CA ARG A 359 28.96 13.84 30.00
C ARG A 359 30.00 13.77 28.89
#